data_AF-H1ZY42-F1
#
_entry.id   AF-H1ZY42-F1
#
_cell.length_a   1.000
_cell.length_b   1.000
_cell.length_c   1.000
_cell.angle_alpha   90.00
_cell.angle_beta   90.00
_cell.angle_gamma   90.00
#
_symmetry.space_group_name_H-M   'P 1'
#
loop_
_entity.id
_entity.type
_entity.pdbx_description
1 polymer ?
#
loop_
_entity_poly.entity_id
_entity_poly.type
_entity_poly.pdbx_seq_one_letter_code
_entity_poly.pdbx_strand_id
1 'polypeptide(L)'
;GVTDLEPGDHVLPVFTGECKECVHCKSEESNLCDLLRINTDRGVMIGDGQSRFSINGKPIFHFLGTSTFSEYTVVHVGCVAKINPAAPLDKVCVLSCGVSTGLGATLNVAKPARGSTVAVFGLGAVGLA
;
A
#
# COMPACT_ATOMS: atom_id res chain seq x y z
N GLY A 1 -12.72 -6.74 -15.17
CA GLY A 1 -12.62 -5.26 -15.13
C GLY A 1 -12.56 -4.79 -13.69
N VAL A 2 -12.46 -3.48 -13.46
CA VAL A 2 -12.53 -2.90 -12.10
C VAL A 2 -13.99 -2.71 -11.71
N THR A 3 -14.39 -3.22 -10.54
CA THR A 3 -15.78 -3.17 -10.03
C THR A 3 -15.92 -2.44 -8.69
N ASP A 4 -14.84 -2.39 -7.90
CA ASP A 4 -14.87 -1.92 -6.51
C ASP A 4 -14.53 -0.41 -6.37
N LEU A 5 -14.25 0.25 -7.50
CA LEU A 5 -13.87 1.66 -7.58
C LEU A 5 -14.58 2.35 -8.74
N GLU A 6 -14.85 3.64 -8.57
CA GLU A 6 -15.39 4.51 -9.62
C GLU A 6 -14.69 5.88 -9.64
N PRO A 7 -14.74 6.62 -10.77
CA PRO A 7 -14.21 7.97 -10.83
C PRO A 7 -14.80 8.88 -9.75
N GLY A 8 -13.94 9.61 -9.04
CA GLY A 8 -14.32 10.50 -7.93
C GLY A 8 -14.07 9.90 -6.54
N ASP A 9 -13.81 8.60 -6.44
CA ASP A 9 -13.45 7.97 -5.18
C ASP A 9 -12.14 8.53 -4.59
N HIS A 10 -12.16 8.83 -3.29
CA HIS A 10 -10.94 9.09 -2.53
C HIS A 10 -10.25 7.76 -2.22
N VAL A 11 -8.95 7.69 -2.50
CA VAL A 11 -8.19 6.45 -2.41
C VAL A 11 -6.80 6.66 -1.82
N LEU A 12 -6.25 5.58 -1.24
CA LEU A 12 -4.84 5.48 -0.88
C LEU A 12 -4.17 4.34 -1.68
N PRO A 13 -3.15 4.63 -2.50
CA PRO A 13 -2.28 3.60 -3.06
C PRO A 13 -1.43 2.96 -1.95
N VAL A 14 -1.36 1.63 -1.93
CA VAL A 14 -0.57 0.84 -0.96
C VAL A 14 0.49 0.04 -1.72
N PHE A 15 1.71 -0.02 -1.18
CA PHE A 15 2.87 -0.64 -1.83
C PHE A 15 2.82 -2.18 -1.90
N THR A 16 1.91 -2.79 -1.14
CA THR A 16 1.57 -4.21 -1.17
C THR A 16 0.04 -4.31 -1.25
N GLY A 17 -0.46 -5.15 -2.15
CA GLY A 17 -1.89 -5.24 -2.41
C GLY A 17 -2.55 -6.50 -1.87
N GLU A 18 -3.86 -6.60 -2.12
CA GLU A 18 -4.71 -7.71 -1.76
C GLU A 18 -5.56 -8.13 -2.97
N CYS A 19 -5.30 -9.32 -3.53
CA CYS A 19 -6.03 -9.81 -4.70
C CYS A 19 -7.34 -10.53 -4.35
N LYS A 20 -7.62 -10.75 -3.05
CA LYS A 20 -8.79 -11.47 -2.49
C LYS A 20 -8.90 -12.95 -2.86
N GLU A 21 -8.15 -13.43 -3.86
CA GLU A 21 -8.32 -14.78 -4.41
C GLU A 21 -7.23 -15.79 -4.03
N CYS A 22 -6.01 -15.34 -3.71
CA CYS A 22 -4.90 -16.22 -3.36
C CYS A 22 -5.03 -16.80 -1.95
N VAL A 23 -4.26 -17.85 -1.65
CA VAL A 23 -4.30 -18.53 -0.35
C VAL A 23 -4.00 -17.59 0.81
N HIS A 24 -3.07 -16.65 0.63
CA HIS A 24 -2.75 -15.66 1.66
C HIS A 24 -3.88 -14.65 1.88
N CYS A 25 -4.54 -14.17 0.82
CA CYS A 25 -5.68 -13.26 0.96
C CYS A 25 -6.91 -13.94 1.58
N LYS A 26 -7.04 -15.27 1.44
CA LYS A 26 -8.12 -16.06 2.05
C LYS A 26 -7.79 -16.50 3.48
N SER A 27 -6.57 -16.26 3.95
CA SER A 27 -6.14 -16.57 5.32
C SER A 27 -6.54 -15.45 6.27
N GLU A 28 -6.95 -15.80 7.49
CA GLU A 28 -7.22 -14.83 8.56
C GLU A 28 -5.94 -14.23 9.16
N GLU A 29 -4.78 -14.86 8.93
CA GLU A 29 -3.52 -14.52 9.61
C GLU A 29 -2.55 -13.73 8.73
N SER A 30 -2.76 -13.69 7.40
CA SER A 30 -1.77 -13.20 6.45
C SER A 30 -2.27 -12.01 5.63
N ASN A 31 -1.39 -11.05 5.40
CA ASN A 31 -1.58 -9.94 4.46
C ASN A 31 -0.59 -10.00 3.27
N LEU A 32 0.12 -11.12 3.10
CA LEU A 32 1.20 -11.27 2.11
C LEU A 32 0.69 -11.86 0.80
N CYS A 33 -0.14 -11.11 0.07
CA CYS A 33 -0.76 -11.54 -1.18
C CYS A 33 0.24 -12.17 -2.16
N ASP A 34 -0.08 -13.35 -2.71
CA ASP A 34 0.83 -14.04 -3.63
C ASP A 34 1.17 -13.23 -4.88
N LEU A 35 0.15 -12.53 -5.40
CA LEU A 35 0.21 -11.77 -6.64
C LEU A 35 0.76 -10.35 -6.44
N LEU A 36 0.31 -9.68 -5.37
CA LEU A 36 0.47 -8.24 -5.18
C LEU A 36 1.41 -7.87 -4.03
N ARG A 37 2.11 -8.84 -3.43
CA ARG A 37 3.16 -8.56 -2.46
C ARG A 37 4.19 -7.58 -3.01
N ILE A 38 4.85 -6.88 -2.09
CA ILE A 38 5.92 -5.92 -2.38
C ILE A 38 6.97 -6.52 -3.34
N ASN A 39 7.37 -5.73 -4.32
CA ASN A 39 8.51 -6.04 -5.18
C ASN A 39 9.19 -4.71 -5.55
N THR A 40 10.41 -4.50 -5.06
CA THR A 40 11.20 -3.28 -5.27
C THR A 40 11.84 -3.20 -6.64
N ASP A 41 12.06 -4.34 -7.29
CA ASP A 41 12.78 -4.44 -8.55
C ASP A 41 11.83 -4.32 -9.77
N ARG A 42 10.52 -4.50 -9.53
CA ARG A 42 9.50 -4.40 -10.58
C ARG A 42 9.20 -2.95 -10.94
N GLY A 43 9.82 -2.51 -12.04
CA GLY A 43 9.61 -1.19 -12.64
C GLY A 43 8.39 -1.04 -13.55
N VAL A 44 7.50 -2.03 -13.64
CA VAL A 44 6.44 -2.12 -14.66
C VAL A 44 5.13 -2.66 -14.10
N MET A 45 4.02 -2.46 -14.82
CA MET A 45 2.72 -2.99 -14.44
C MET A 45 2.67 -4.52 -14.61
N ILE A 46 1.98 -5.21 -13.68
CA ILE A 46 1.85 -6.68 -13.71
C ILE A 46 1.03 -7.17 -14.92
N GLY A 47 0.07 -6.37 -15.39
CA GLY A 47 -0.88 -6.79 -16.44
C GLY A 47 -0.25 -6.98 -17.82
N ASP A 48 0.78 -6.21 -18.16
CA ASP A 48 1.41 -6.25 -19.50
C ASP A 48 2.94 -6.10 -19.49
N GLY A 49 3.55 -5.97 -18.31
CA GLY A 49 4.99 -5.78 -18.18
C GLY A 49 5.50 -4.45 -18.73
N GLN A 50 4.62 -3.45 -18.95
CA GLN A 50 5.01 -2.13 -19.46
C GLN A 50 4.95 -1.06 -18.37
N SER A 51 5.74 0.02 -18.55
CA SER A 51 5.52 1.24 -17.77
C SER A 51 4.30 2.01 -18.28
N ARG A 52 3.79 2.91 -17.44
CA ARG A 52 2.76 3.89 -17.80
C ARG A 52 3.32 5.31 -17.90
N PHE A 53 4.60 5.47 -17.59
CA PHE A 53 5.30 6.74 -17.62
C PHE A 53 6.33 6.73 -18.75
N SER A 54 6.45 7.86 -19.43
CA SER A 54 7.51 8.08 -20.41
C SER A 54 7.84 9.56 -20.52
N ILE A 55 9.07 9.86 -20.91
CA ILE A 55 9.48 11.18 -21.38
C ILE A 55 10.15 10.97 -22.74
N ASN A 56 9.68 11.70 -23.76
CA ASN A 56 10.20 11.61 -25.14
C ASN A 56 10.24 10.16 -25.67
N GLY A 57 9.20 9.37 -25.37
CA GLY A 57 9.11 7.96 -25.77
C GLY A 57 10.01 7.00 -24.99
N LYS A 58 10.83 7.48 -24.05
CA LYS A 58 11.64 6.63 -23.17
C LYS A 58 10.87 6.29 -21.90
N PRO A 59 10.73 5.01 -21.53
CA PRO A 59 9.97 4.62 -20.35
C PRO A 59 10.66 5.11 -19.07
N ILE A 60 9.85 5.58 -18.12
CA ILE A 60 10.27 5.83 -16.74
C ILE A 60 9.66 4.72 -15.89
N PHE A 61 10.46 4.05 -15.08
CA PHE A 61 9.97 2.90 -14.32
C PHE A 61 9.07 3.31 -13.16
N HIS A 62 8.11 2.43 -12.86
CA HIS A 62 7.33 2.48 -11.64
C HIS A 62 8.19 2.16 -10.42
N PHE A 63 7.72 2.57 -9.25
CA PHE A 63 8.27 2.13 -7.98
C PHE A 63 7.15 1.61 -7.09
N LEU A 64 7.35 0.39 -6.56
CA LEU A 64 6.40 -0.32 -5.68
C LEU A 64 4.97 -0.42 -6.24
N GLY A 65 4.81 -0.33 -7.56
CA GLY A 65 3.51 -0.32 -8.24
C GLY A 65 2.59 0.84 -7.86
N THR A 66 3.11 1.91 -7.24
CA THR A 66 2.33 3.08 -6.79
C THR A 66 2.80 4.37 -7.44
N SER A 67 4.12 4.63 -7.45
CA SER A 67 4.75 5.76 -8.16
C SER A 67 4.08 7.12 -7.86
N THR A 68 3.89 7.43 -6.58
CA THR A 68 3.05 8.55 -6.11
C THR A 68 3.68 9.95 -6.26
N PHE A 69 4.91 10.05 -6.76
CA PHE A 69 5.57 11.33 -7.05
C PHE A 69 5.28 11.78 -8.49
N SER A 70 3.99 11.85 -8.81
CA SER A 70 3.45 12.29 -10.09
C SER A 70 2.02 12.78 -9.85
N GLU A 71 1.57 13.82 -10.59
CA GLU A 71 0.19 14.33 -10.48
C GLU A 71 -0.85 13.24 -10.79
N TYR A 72 -0.49 12.30 -11.67
CA TYR A 72 -1.29 11.13 -12.01
C TYR A 72 -0.42 9.87 -12.00
N THR A 73 -1.00 8.76 -11.57
CA THR A 73 -0.35 7.44 -11.59
C THR A 73 -1.37 6.36 -11.97
N VAL A 74 -0.87 5.20 -12.39
CA VAL A 74 -1.68 4.03 -12.71
C VAL A 74 -1.26 2.91 -11.77
N VAL A 75 -2.23 2.36 -11.05
CA VAL A 75 -2.02 1.38 -9.98
C VAL A 75 -2.94 0.19 -10.21
N HIS A 76 -2.49 -1.02 -9.84
CA HIS A 76 -3.36 -2.19 -9.87
C HIS A 76 -4.48 -2.03 -8.83
N VAL A 77 -5.73 -2.32 -9.17
CA VAL A 77 -6.90 -2.10 -8.28
C VAL A 77 -6.72 -2.72 -6.89
N GLY A 78 -6.14 -3.93 -6.79
CA GLY A 78 -5.86 -4.56 -5.50
C GLY A 78 -4.80 -3.87 -4.63
N CYS A 79 -4.09 -2.87 -5.17
CA CYS A 79 -3.14 -2.02 -4.44
C CYS A 79 -3.74 -0.63 -4.14
N VAL A 80 -5.06 -0.46 -4.27
CA VAL A 80 -5.76 0.80 -4.04
C VAL A 80 -6.85 0.58 -3.00
N ALA A 81 -6.76 1.28 -1.87
CA ALA A 81 -7.79 1.26 -0.84
C ALA A 81 -8.74 2.44 -1.02
N LYS A 82 -10.02 2.19 -1.29
CA LYS A 82 -11.09 3.20 -1.21
C LYS A 82 -11.25 3.64 0.24
N ILE A 83 -11.29 4.96 0.48
CA ILE A 83 -11.40 5.53 1.82
C ILE A 83 -12.60 6.48 1.92
N ASN A 84 -12.88 6.94 3.14
CA ASN A 84 -13.94 7.90 3.42
C ASN A 84 -13.66 9.22 2.66
N PRO A 85 -14.61 9.73 1.83
CA PRO A 85 -14.41 10.96 1.07
C PRO A 85 -14.26 12.21 1.96
N ALA A 86 -14.73 12.17 3.21
CA ALA A 86 -14.54 13.26 4.17
C ALA A 86 -13.13 13.27 4.82
N ALA A 87 -12.29 12.27 4.57
CA ALA A 87 -10.95 12.20 5.13
C ALA A 87 -10.02 13.23 4.46
N PRO A 88 -9.29 14.06 5.24
CA PRO A 88 -8.35 15.04 4.72
C PRO A 88 -7.11 14.33 4.12
N LEU A 89 -7.03 14.27 2.79
CA LEU A 89 -5.99 13.52 2.05
C LEU A 89 -4.56 13.98 2.38
N ASP A 90 -4.38 15.26 2.70
CA ASP A 90 -3.12 15.85 3.15
C ASP A 90 -2.63 15.31 4.50
N LYS A 91 -3.51 14.66 5.26
CA LYS A 91 -3.18 14.03 6.55
C LYS A 91 -3.14 12.52 6.46
N VAL A 92 -4.16 11.91 5.84
CA VAL A 92 -4.31 10.45 5.86
C VAL A 92 -3.38 9.73 4.89
N CYS A 93 -2.68 10.45 4.01
CA CYS A 93 -1.70 9.87 3.09
C CYS A 93 -0.60 9.06 3.80
N VAL A 94 -0.22 9.41 5.03
CA VAL A 94 0.81 8.71 5.81
C VAL A 94 0.38 7.30 6.26
N LEU A 95 -0.92 7.00 6.20
CA LEU A 95 -1.48 5.69 6.61
C LEU A 95 -1.21 4.59 5.58
N SER A 96 -0.76 4.90 4.36
CA SER A 96 -0.55 3.88 3.33
C SER A 96 0.79 3.14 3.43
N CYS A 97 1.64 3.51 4.39
CA CYS A 97 2.92 2.86 4.63
C CYS A 97 3.32 2.93 6.11
N GLY A 98 4.32 3.77 6.45
CA GLY A 98 5.06 3.66 7.71
C GLY A 98 4.23 3.73 8.99
N VAL A 99 3.21 4.62 9.05
CA VAL A 99 2.36 4.75 10.24
C VAL A 99 1.58 3.46 10.50
N SER A 100 0.92 2.91 9.48
CA SER A 100 0.17 1.66 9.63
C SER A 100 1.09 0.46 9.88
N THR A 101 2.33 0.48 9.37
CA THR A 101 3.32 -0.56 9.69
C THR A 101 3.65 -0.58 11.18
N GLY A 102 3.95 0.57 11.79
CA GLY A 102 4.25 0.66 13.23
C GLY A 102 3.05 0.29 14.11
N LEU A 103 1.92 0.92 13.82
CA LEU A 103 0.65 0.69 14.53
C LEU A 103 0.24 -0.78 14.46
N GLY A 104 0.29 -1.39 13.27
CA GLY A 104 -0.04 -2.79 13.05
C GLY A 104 0.95 -3.75 13.72
N ALA A 105 2.24 -3.44 13.73
CA ALA A 105 3.24 -4.24 14.44
C ALA A 105 2.92 -4.32 15.95
N THR A 106 2.48 -3.22 16.54
CA THR A 106 2.12 -3.19 17.97
C THR A 106 0.78 -3.86 18.22
N LEU A 107 -0.28 -3.44 17.51
CA LEU A 107 -1.66 -3.85 17.82
C LEU A 107 -2.02 -5.23 17.29
N ASN A 108 -1.50 -5.63 16.13
CA ASN A 108 -1.90 -6.86 15.45
C ASN A 108 -0.89 -7.99 15.62
N VAL A 109 0.39 -7.68 15.88
CA VAL A 109 1.44 -8.69 16.01
C VAL A 109 1.90 -8.83 17.46
N ALA A 110 2.43 -7.77 18.06
CA ALA A 110 2.99 -7.82 19.42
C ALA A 110 1.91 -7.98 20.51
N LYS A 111 0.75 -7.33 20.34
CA LYS A 111 -0.42 -7.41 21.23
C LYS A 111 -0.06 -7.25 22.73
N PRO A 112 0.63 -6.16 23.13
CA PRO A 112 1.03 -5.98 24.52
C PRO A 112 -0.19 -5.89 25.43
N ALA A 113 -0.14 -6.57 26.58
CA ALA A 113 -1.18 -6.47 27.58
C ALA A 113 -1.18 -5.07 28.24
N ARG A 114 -2.31 -4.69 28.84
CA ARG A 114 -2.38 -3.46 29.64
C ARG A 114 -1.35 -3.53 30.78
N GLY A 115 -0.55 -2.47 30.92
CA GLY A 115 0.49 -2.37 31.94
C GLY A 115 1.85 -2.96 31.53
N SER A 116 1.98 -3.52 30.32
CA SER A 116 3.28 -3.96 29.80
C SER A 116 4.26 -2.79 29.61
N THR A 117 5.54 -3.07 29.79
CA THR A 117 6.63 -2.18 29.36
C THR A 117 7.04 -2.56 27.93
N VAL A 118 7.11 -1.57 27.03
CA VAL A 118 7.45 -1.78 25.61
C VAL A 118 8.74 -1.03 25.30
N ALA A 119 9.68 -1.72 24.64
CA ALA A 119 10.88 -1.10 24.08
C ALA A 119 10.71 -0.95 22.57
N VAL A 120 10.91 0.26 22.05
CA VAL A 120 10.86 0.55 20.62
C VAL A 120 12.26 0.93 20.14
N PHE A 121 12.77 0.20 19.15
CA PHE A 121 14.09 0.44 18.57
C PHE A 121 13.95 1.19 17.25
N GLY A 122 14.31 2.48 17.27
CA GLY A 122 14.20 3.42 16.14
C GLY A 122 13.00 4.35 16.29
N LEU A 123 13.22 5.66 16.08
CA LEU A 123 12.22 6.72 16.31
C LEU A 123 11.86 7.48 15.03
N GLY A 124 11.84 6.77 13.89
CA GLY A 124 11.26 7.28 12.65
C GLY A 124 9.74 7.11 12.62
N ALA A 125 9.09 7.40 11.49
CA ALA A 125 7.62 7.33 11.35
C ALA A 125 7.03 5.97 11.78
N VAL A 126 7.72 4.86 11.50
CA VAL A 126 7.30 3.51 11.91
C VAL A 126 7.40 3.32 13.43
N GLY A 127 8.48 3.80 14.06
CA GLY A 127 8.67 3.60 15.50
C GLY A 127 7.81 4.52 16.36
N LEU A 128 7.42 5.68 15.84
CA LEU A 128 6.57 6.64 16.54
C LEU A 128 5.07 6.31 16.47
N ALA A 129 4.65 5.39 15.59
CA ALA A 129 3.26 5.01 15.37
C ALA A 129 2.85 3.82 16.22
#